data_AF-A0AA91JV42-F1
#
_entry.id   AF-A0AA91JV42-F1
#
_cell.length_a   1.000
_cell.length_b   1.000
_cell.length_c   1.000
_cell.angle_alpha   90.00
_cell.angle_beta   90.00
_cell.angle_gamma   90.00
#
_symmetry.space_group_name_H-M   'P 1'
#
loop_
_entity.id
_entity.type
_entity.pdbx_description
1 polymer ?
#
loop_
_entity_poly.entity_id
_entity_poly.type
_entity_poly.pdbx_seq_one_letter_code
_entity_poly.pdbx_strand_id
1 'polypeptide(L)' 'MGSEDLNILGMMANHNLAAAIADCGFYGFRRQLEYKCKRYGSRLVVVDRFYPSSQICSECGYQQSYAAL' A
#
# COMPACT_ATOMS: atom_id res chain seq x y z
N MET A 1 -3.36 -11.84 6.36
CA MET A 1 -3.11 -11.21 5.04
C MET A 1 -2.94 -9.72 5.27
N GLY A 2 -1.83 -9.13 4.83
CA GLY A 2 -1.50 -7.72 5.07
C GLY A 2 -1.56 -6.91 3.79
N SER A 3 -2.02 -5.67 3.86
CA SER A 3 -1.99 -4.69 2.77
C SER A 3 -1.65 -3.32 3.35
N GLU A 4 -0.90 -2.51 2.64
CA GLU A 4 -0.68 -1.12 3.00
C GLU A 4 -1.91 -0.27 2.64
N ASP A 5 -2.17 0.81 3.38
CA ASP A 5 -3.20 1.80 3.04
C ASP A 5 -2.70 2.81 1.99
N LEU A 6 -2.68 2.39 0.72
CA LEU A 6 -2.31 3.28 -0.39
C LEU A 6 -3.41 4.31 -0.67
N ASN A 7 -3.02 5.60 -0.73
CA ASN A 7 -3.88 6.66 -1.25
C ASN A 7 -3.97 6.59 -2.79
N ILE A 8 -4.71 5.62 -3.31
CA ILE A 8 -4.82 5.37 -4.76
C ILE A 8 -5.29 6.63 -5.49
N LEU A 9 -6.26 7.36 -4.95
CA LEU A 9 -6.76 8.61 -5.53
C LEU A 9 -5.68 9.69 -5.61
N GLY A 10 -4.89 9.85 -4.54
CA GLY A 10 -3.77 10.79 -4.55
C GLY A 10 -2.66 10.39 -5.50
N MET A 11 -2.38 9.09 -5.63
CA MET A 11 -1.39 8.57 -6.58
C MET A 11 -1.83 8.82 -8.03
N MET A 12 -3.12 8.67 -8.32
CA MET A 12 -3.70 8.95 -9.65
C MET A 12 -3.67 10.43 -10.04
N ALA A 13 -3.46 11.36 -9.10
CA ALA A 13 -3.30 12.78 -9.40
C ALA A 13 -1.98 13.11 -10.11
N ASN A 14 -0.99 12.20 -10.08
CA ASN A 14 0.26 12.38 -10.82
C ASN A 14 0.10 11.92 -12.27
N HIS A 15 -0.08 12.87 -13.20
CA HIS A 15 -0.31 12.59 -14.63
C HIS A 15 0.77 11.73 -15.29
N ASN A 16 2.02 11.78 -14.83
CA ASN A 16 3.11 10.98 -15.40
C ASN A 16 3.04 9.51 -14.98
N LEU A 17 2.46 9.23 -13.81
CA LEU A 17 2.40 7.89 -13.22
C LEU A 17 1.00 7.29 -13.22
N ALA A 18 -0.03 8.10 -13.46
CA ALA A 18 -1.43 7.69 -13.37
C ALA A 18 -1.76 6.46 -14.24
N ALA A 19 -1.19 6.38 -15.45
CA ALA A 19 -1.37 5.23 -16.33
C ALA A 19 -0.79 3.94 -15.72
N ALA A 20 0.49 3.98 -15.29
CA ALA A 20 1.13 2.84 -14.64
C ALA A 20 0.41 2.42 -13.35
N ILE A 21 -0.06 3.38 -12.55
CA ILE A 21 -0.82 3.12 -11.32
C ILE A 21 -2.17 2.47 -11.63
N ALA A 22 -2.85 2.92 -12.69
CA ALA A 22 -4.11 2.32 -13.14
C ALA A 22 -3.90 0.87 -13.61
N ASP A 23 -2.83 0.63 -14.38
CA ASP A 23 -2.47 -0.70 -14.86
C ASP A 23 -2.13 -1.68 -13.73
N CYS A 24 -1.56 -1.20 -12.62
CA CYS A 24 -1.31 -2.04 -11.44
C CYS A 24 -2.59 -2.53 -10.74
N GLY A 25 -3.75 -1.92 -10.97
CA GLY A 25 -5.04 -2.45 -10.51
C GLY A 25 -5.23 -2.52 -8.99
N PHE A 26 -4.55 -1.66 -8.21
CA PHE A 26 -4.55 -1.70 -6.73
C PHE A 26 -5.94 -1.72 -6.09
N TYR A 27 -6.90 -0.99 -6.67
CA TYR A 27 -8.28 -0.97 -6.19
C TYR A 27 -8.97 -2.33 -6.34
N GLY A 28 -8.78 -3.00 -7.48
CA GLY A 28 -9.31 -4.34 -7.72
C GLY A 28 -8.67 -5.37 -6.79
N PHE A 29 -7.35 -5.27 -6.59
CA PHE A 29 -6.61 -6.11 -5.65
C PHE A 29 -7.16 -6.00 -4.22
N ARG A 30 -7.32 -4.77 -3.70
CA ARG A 30 -7.89 -4.51 -2.37
C ARG A 30 -9.28 -5.12 -2.21
N ARG A 31 -10.15 -4.93 -3.21
CA ARG A 31 -11.51 -5.50 -3.23
C ARG A 31 -11.50 -7.04 -3.18
N GLN A 32 -10.63 -7.68 -3.95
CA GLN A 32 -10.51 -9.14 -3.94
C GLN A 32 -10.01 -9.66 -2.60
N LEU A 33 -9.04 -8.99 -1.99
CA LEU A 33 -8.55 -9.36 -0.66
C LEU A 33 -9.66 -9.27 0.39
N GLU A 34 -10.44 -8.19 0.40
CA GLU A 34 -11.57 -8.03 1.31
C GLU A 34 -12.62 -9.13 1.12
N TYR A 35 -13.00 -9.38 -0.12
CA TYR A 35 -13.94 -10.44 -0.47
C TYR A 35 -13.44 -11.82 0.01
N LYS A 36 -12.19 -12.18 -0.30
CA LYS A 36 -11.61 -13.48 0.08
C LYS A 36 -11.47 -13.59 1.59
N CYS A 37 -11.02 -12.53 2.27
CA CYS A 37 -10.90 -12.52 3.72
C CYS A 37 -12.26 -12.74 4.40
N LYS A 38 -13.32 -12.05 3.95
CA LYS A 38 -14.69 -12.30 4.40
C LYS A 38 -15.15 -13.74 4.14
N ARG A 39 -14.83 -14.29 2.96
CA ARG A 39 -15.24 -15.64 2.56
C ARG A 39 -14.58 -16.75 3.40
N TYR A 40 -13.31 -16.60 3.73
CA TYR A 40 -12.53 -17.63 4.44
C TYR A 40 -12.43 -17.39 5.95
N GLY A 41 -13.07 -16.36 6.49
CA GLY A 41 -12.92 -15.98 7.91
C GLY A 41 -11.53 -15.43 8.25
N SER A 42 -10.72 -15.09 7.25
CA SER A 42 -9.38 -14.54 7.43
C SER A 42 -9.43 -13.05 7.73
N ARG A 43 -8.48 -12.56 8.53
CA ARG A 43 -8.36 -11.13 8.81
C ARG A 43 -7.44 -10.45 7.79
N LEU A 44 -7.97 -9.39 7.16
CA LEU A 44 -7.18 -8.44 6.39
C LEU A 44 -6.67 -7.36 7.35
N VAL A 45 -5.35 -7.28 7.50
CA VAL A 45 -4.69 -6.23 8.29
C VAL A 45 -4.25 -5.15 7.33
N VAL A 46 -4.75 -3.94 7.53
CA VAL A 46 -4.36 -2.77 6.75
C VAL A 46 -3.38 -1.97 7.59
N VAL A 47 -2.16 -1.81 7.08
CA VAL A 47 -1.10 -1.07 7.76
C VAL A 47 -1.33 0.43 7.52
N ASP A 48 -1.11 1.23 8.56
CA ASP A 48 -1.30 2.68 8.52
C ASP A 48 -0.49 3.33 7.39
N ARG A 49 -1.04 4.38 6.78
CA ARG A 49 -0.44 5.07 5.64
C ARG A 49 0.90 5.74 5.96
N PHE A 50 1.08 6.19 7.19
CA PHE A 50 2.30 6.86 7.63
C PHE A 50 3.30 5.89 8.27
N TYR A 51 2.99 4.60 8.29
CA TYR A 51 3.95 3.58 8.65
C TYR A 51 5.06 3.54 7.59
N PRO A 52 6.34 3.77 7.95
CA PRO A 52 7.42 3.90 6.98
C PRO A 52 7.92 2.53 6.50
N SER A 53 7.03 1.62 6.10
CA SER A 53 7.36 0.27 5.61
C SER A 53 8.35 0.28 4.45
N SER A 54 8.16 1.19 3.50
CA SER A 54 9.03 1.34 2.32
C SER A 54 10.36 2.05 2.62
N GLN A 55 10.48 2.62 3.83
CA GLN A 55 11.68 3.32 4.28
C GLN A 55 12.43 2.55 5.37
N ILE A 56 11.82 1.53 5.99
CA ILE A 56 12.46 0.66 6.97
C ILE A 56 13.04 -0.57 6.26
N CYS A 57 14.35 -0.80 6.43
CA CYS A 57 14.97 -2.04 6.03
C CYS A 57 14.45 -3.20 6.90
N SER A 58 13.89 -4.24 6.28
CA SER A 58 13.39 -5.43 6.98
C SER A 58 14.49 -6.27 7.64
N GLU A 59 15.73 -6.15 7.18
CA GLU A 59 16.87 -6.92 7.68
C GLU A 59 17.50 -6.25 8.92
N CYS A 60 17.72 -4.93 8.87
CA CYS A 60 18.47 -4.22 9.90
C CYS A 60 17.67 -3.16 10.67
N GLY A 61 16.42 -2.91 10.29
CA GLY A 61 15.55 -1.91 10.95
C GLY A 61 15.93 -0.46 10.67
N TYR A 62 16.94 -0.21 9.83
CA TYR A 62 17.34 1.15 9.46
C TYR A 62 16.21 1.86 8.70
N GLN A 63 15.82 3.04 9.18
CA GLN A 63 14.85 3.90 8.51
C GLN A 63 15.55 4.95 7.66
N GLN A 64 15.31 4.93 6.35
CA GLN A 64 15.75 5.97 5.44
C GLN A 64 14.90 7.23 5.65
N SER A 65 15.44 8.15 6.46
CA SER A 65 14.81 9.45 6.71
C SER A 65 15.22 10.46 5.63
N TYR A 66 14.27 10.88 4.82
CA TYR A 66 14.45 11.99 3.87
C TYR A 66 14.25 13.38 4.53
N ALA A 67 13.95 13.41 5.83
CA ALA A 67 13.64 14.62 6.61
C ALA A 67 14.87 15.42 7.09
N ALA A 68 15.98 15.38 6.34
CA ALA A 68 17.13 16.24 6.57
C ALA A 68 17.25 17.26 5.42
N LEU A 69 16.27 18.17 5.35
CA LEU A 69 16.37 19.49 4.71
C LEU A 69 15.61 20.50 5.56
#